data_AF-A0A2V6G672-F1
#
_entry.id   AF-A0A2V6G672-F1
#
_cell.length_a   1.000
_cell.length_b   1.000
_cell.length_c   1.000
_cell.angle_alpha   90.00
_cell.angle_beta   90.00
_cell.angle_gamma   90.00
#
_symmetry.space_group_name_H-M   'P 1'
#
loop_
_entity.id
_entity.type
_entity.pdbx_description
1 polymer ?
#
loop_
_entity_poly.entity_id
_entity_poly.type
_entity_poly.pdbx_seq_one_letter_code
_entity_poly.pdbx_strand_id
1 'polypeptide(L)'
;MDYVIRPLGTGDEHILWEMLYQALLSPRAKQSPSREIVHRPEFSRYVEGWGRAGDTGFVAHSEKDGALLGAVWLRKPINKPDAPPELALAVKPEHRRHGIGAALLTQLVRANPGQSTISLSFVAGKPVLRLYERFGFKVVEERPDAVVMHREA
;
A
#
# COMPACT_ATOMS: atom_id res chain seq x y z
N MET A 1 -12.46 16.16 6.47
CA MET A 1 -12.76 15.52 5.17
C MET A 1 -13.31 14.17 5.51
N ASP A 2 -14.53 13.92 5.06
CA ASP A 2 -15.29 12.74 5.47
C ASP A 2 -15.08 11.64 4.42
N TYR A 3 -14.77 10.44 4.89
CA TYR A 3 -14.44 9.30 4.05
C TYR A 3 -14.89 8.01 4.71
N VAL A 4 -15.34 7.08 3.88
CA VAL A 4 -15.69 5.72 4.28
C VAL A 4 -14.57 4.77 3.91
N ILE A 5 -14.25 3.86 4.82
CA ILE A 5 -13.32 2.75 4.57
C ILE A 5 -14.12 1.46 4.49
N ARG A 6 -13.89 0.67 3.44
CA ARG A 6 -14.45 -0.67 3.28
C ARG A 6 -13.35 -1.69 2.99
N PRO A 7 -13.55 -2.99 3.30
CA PRO A 7 -12.68 -4.05 2.84
C PRO A 7 -12.60 -4.09 1.30
N LEU A 8 -11.44 -4.48 0.78
CA LEU A 8 -11.25 -4.83 -0.63
C LEU A 8 -11.83 -6.22 -0.89
N GLY A 9 -12.68 -6.34 -1.90
CA GLY A 9 -13.19 -7.61 -2.43
C GLY A 9 -12.33 -8.16 -3.57
N THR A 10 -12.65 -9.36 -4.04
CA THR A 10 -11.96 -10.00 -5.18
C THR A 10 -12.14 -9.23 -6.50
N GLY A 11 -13.25 -8.50 -6.67
CA GLY A 11 -13.52 -7.66 -7.85
C GLY A 11 -12.82 -6.30 -7.87
N ASP A 12 -12.10 -5.92 -6.81
CA ASP A 12 -11.46 -4.60 -6.69
C ASP A 12 -10.06 -4.53 -7.33
N GLU A 13 -9.65 -5.52 -8.12
CA GLU A 13 -8.33 -5.54 -8.77
C GLU A 13 -8.06 -4.26 -9.57
N HIS A 14 -9.05 -3.74 -10.30
CA HIS A 14 -8.94 -2.50 -11.08
C HIS A 14 -8.64 -1.27 -10.20
N ILE A 15 -9.18 -1.21 -8.97
CA ILE A 15 -8.89 -0.16 -7.98
C ILE A 15 -7.41 -0.25 -7.58
N LEU A 16 -6.93 -1.47 -7.35
CA LEU A 16 -5.55 -1.69 -6.93
C LEU A 16 -4.55 -1.33 -8.03
N TRP A 17 -4.86 -1.60 -9.30
CA TRP A 17 -4.03 -1.14 -10.42
C TRP A 17 -3.91 0.38 -10.46
N GLU A 18 -5.02 1.10 -10.26
CA GLU A 18 -5.01 2.56 -10.15
C GLU A 18 -4.19 3.02 -8.94
N MET A 19 -4.39 2.41 -7.77
CA MET A 19 -3.69 2.81 -6.56
C MET A 19 -2.20 2.49 -6.59
N LEU A 20 -1.79 1.41 -7.26
CA LEU A 20 -0.39 1.10 -7.52
C LEU A 20 0.24 2.20 -8.38
N TYR A 21 -0.41 2.64 -9.45
CA TYR A 21 0.07 3.77 -10.25
C TYR A 21 0.25 5.04 -9.38
N GLN A 22 -0.74 5.36 -8.55
CA GLN A 22 -0.66 6.50 -7.61
C GLN A 22 0.49 6.38 -6.59
N ALA A 23 0.88 5.15 -6.21
CA ALA A 23 2.02 4.89 -5.33
C ALA A 23 3.37 5.20 -6.01
N LEU A 24 3.44 5.01 -7.32
CA LEU A 24 4.63 5.21 -8.16
C LEU A 24 4.83 6.68 -8.56
N LEU A 25 3.79 7.50 -8.48
CA LEU A 25 3.90 8.94 -8.74
C LEU A 25 4.81 9.61 -7.69
N SER A 26 5.86 10.27 -8.19
CA SER A 26 6.75 11.10 -7.38
C SER A 26 6.34 12.57 -7.52
N PRO A 27 6.06 13.29 -6.41
CA PRO A 27 5.77 14.73 -6.45
C PRO A 27 6.92 15.58 -7.01
N ARG A 28 8.15 15.03 -7.01
CA ARG A 28 9.37 15.72 -7.50
C ARG A 28 9.70 15.41 -8.95
N ALA A 29 9.02 14.45 -9.58
CA ALA A 29 9.29 14.12 -10.97
C ALA A 29 8.74 15.21 -11.89
N LYS A 30 9.56 15.65 -12.85
CA LYS A 30 9.16 16.65 -13.86
C LYS A 30 8.06 16.12 -14.79
N GLN A 31 7.98 14.81 -14.96
CA GLN A 31 7.00 14.13 -15.79
C GLN A 31 6.48 12.90 -15.06
N SER A 32 5.18 12.61 -15.21
CA SER A 32 4.61 11.36 -14.71
C SER A 32 5.08 10.20 -15.59
N PRO A 33 5.43 9.04 -15.00
CA PRO A 33 5.79 7.86 -15.79
C PRO A 33 4.60 7.38 -16.62
N SER A 34 4.87 6.67 -17.71
CA SER A 34 3.83 5.95 -18.46
C SER A 34 3.04 5.04 -17.52
N ARG A 35 1.71 4.95 -17.70
CA ARG A 35 0.88 4.01 -16.95
C ARG A 35 1.34 2.56 -17.11
N GLU A 36 1.98 2.23 -18.22
CA GLU A 36 2.55 0.90 -18.47
C GLU A 36 3.59 0.47 -17.43
N ILE A 37 4.15 1.41 -16.66
CA ILE A 37 5.09 1.10 -15.58
C ILE A 37 4.50 0.07 -14.61
N VAL A 38 3.19 0.09 -14.33
CA VAL A 38 2.56 -0.84 -13.39
C VAL A 38 2.64 -2.28 -13.86
N HIS A 39 2.74 -2.53 -15.17
CA HIS A 39 2.82 -3.88 -15.74
C HIS A 39 4.21 -4.50 -15.66
N ARG A 40 5.22 -3.75 -15.21
CA ARG A 40 6.54 -4.33 -14.99
C ARG A 40 6.50 -5.30 -13.80
N PRO A 41 7.19 -6.46 -13.87
CA PRO A 41 7.13 -7.50 -12.84
C PRO A 41 7.42 -7.03 -11.41
N GLU A 42 8.28 -6.03 -11.25
CA GLU A 42 8.63 -5.45 -9.95
C GLU A 42 7.45 -4.73 -9.27
N PHE A 43 6.45 -4.30 -10.04
CA PHE A 43 5.25 -3.59 -9.56
C PHE A 43 3.98 -4.43 -9.69
N SER A 44 3.78 -5.13 -10.81
CA SER A 44 2.57 -5.90 -11.07
C SER A 44 2.31 -6.97 -10.00
N ARG A 45 3.37 -7.55 -9.43
CA ARG A 45 3.30 -8.53 -8.33
C ARG A 45 2.40 -8.12 -7.15
N TYR A 46 2.28 -6.81 -6.89
CA TYR A 46 1.46 -6.27 -5.80
C TYR A 46 -0.04 -6.34 -6.09
N VAL A 47 -0.45 -6.47 -7.36
CA VAL A 47 -1.86 -6.34 -7.77
C VAL A 47 -2.31 -7.52 -8.61
N GLU A 48 -1.56 -7.86 -9.66
CA GLU A 48 -1.92 -8.84 -10.68
C GLU A 48 -2.50 -10.11 -10.06
N GLY A 49 -3.69 -10.50 -10.54
CA GLY A 49 -4.43 -11.68 -10.09
C GLY A 49 -4.95 -11.56 -8.67
N TRP A 50 -5.52 -10.41 -8.31
CA TRP A 50 -6.07 -10.15 -6.98
C TRP A 50 -7.24 -11.03 -6.58
N GLY A 51 -7.33 -11.30 -5.27
CA GLY A 51 -8.31 -12.20 -4.68
C GLY A 51 -7.76 -13.59 -4.37
N ARG A 52 -6.44 -13.72 -4.22
CA ARG A 52 -5.79 -14.98 -3.81
C ARG A 52 -6.01 -15.25 -2.34
N ALA A 53 -5.80 -16.50 -1.93
CA ALA A 53 -5.77 -16.84 -0.50
C ALA A 53 -4.69 -16.01 0.22
N GLY A 54 -5.10 -15.30 1.27
CA GLY A 54 -4.24 -14.40 2.05
C GLY A 54 -4.16 -12.95 1.54
N ASP A 55 -4.74 -12.63 0.38
CA ASP A 55 -4.93 -11.24 -0.03
C ASP A 55 -5.94 -10.56 0.90
N THR A 56 -5.57 -9.40 1.43
CA THR A 56 -6.45 -8.61 2.30
C THR A 56 -6.12 -7.14 2.20
N GLY A 57 -7.11 -6.28 2.38
CA GLY A 57 -6.87 -4.85 2.40
C GLY A 57 -8.14 -4.02 2.50
N PHE A 58 -7.95 -2.71 2.43
CA PHE A 58 -9.01 -1.73 2.61
C PHE A 58 -8.85 -0.60 1.59
N VAL A 59 -9.99 -0.02 1.22
CA VAL A 59 -10.08 1.13 0.31
C VAL A 59 -10.89 2.24 0.95
N ALA A 60 -10.42 3.48 0.79
CA ALA A 60 -11.08 4.69 1.25
C ALA A 60 -11.73 5.44 0.08
N HIS A 61 -12.99 5.80 0.24
CA HIS A 61 -13.75 6.64 -0.69
C HIS A 61 -14.27 7.89 0.02
N SER A 62 -14.40 8.99 -0.72
CA SER A 62 -15.04 10.21 -0.23
C SER A 62 -16.53 9.97 0.00
N GLU A 63 -17.04 10.40 1.15
CA GLU A 63 -18.47 10.31 1.46
C GLU A 63 -19.34 11.22 0.57
N LYS A 64 -18.74 12.29 0.03
CA LYS A 64 -19.49 13.30 -0.71
C LYS A 64 -19.83 12.87 -2.14
N ASP A 65 -18.89 12.22 -2.81
CA ASP A 65 -18.93 11.94 -4.24
C ASP A 65 -18.50 10.52 -4.60
N GLY A 66 -18.15 9.68 -3.61
CA GLY A 66 -17.68 8.32 -3.83
C GLY A 66 -16.29 8.25 -4.47
N ALA A 67 -15.55 9.36 -4.55
CA ALA A 67 -14.25 9.36 -5.21
C ALA A 67 -13.24 8.47 -4.47
N LEU A 68 -12.50 7.64 -5.21
CA LEU A 68 -11.39 6.83 -4.68
C LEU A 68 -10.30 7.74 -4.11
N LEU A 69 -9.99 7.60 -2.82
CA LEU A 69 -9.01 8.44 -2.11
C LEU A 69 -7.68 7.72 -1.87
N GLY A 70 -7.75 6.43 -1.56
CA GLY A 70 -6.57 5.64 -1.21
C GLY A 70 -6.93 4.19 -0.95
N ALA A 71 -5.90 3.34 -0.95
CA ALA A 71 -6.02 1.94 -0.57
C ALA A 71 -4.77 1.46 0.16
N VAL A 72 -4.96 0.45 0.99
CA VAL A 72 -3.91 -0.33 1.61
C VAL A 72 -4.19 -1.80 1.35
N TRP A 73 -3.18 -2.57 0.97
CA TRP A 73 -3.35 -3.99 0.72
C TRP A 73 -2.09 -4.76 1.10
N LEU A 74 -2.32 -6.01 1.47
CA LEU A 74 -1.34 -6.95 1.97
C LEU A 74 -1.46 -8.22 1.14
N ARG A 75 -0.32 -8.72 0.67
CA ARG A 75 -0.25 -9.93 -0.16
C ARG A 75 1.02 -10.72 0.12
N LYS A 76 0.91 -12.05 0.05
CA LYS A 76 2.08 -12.93 0.09
C LYS A 76 2.79 -12.99 -1.28
N PRO A 77 4.13 -12.80 -1.34
CA PRO A 77 4.87 -12.93 -2.59
C PRO A 77 4.77 -14.34 -3.16
N ILE A 78 4.46 -14.47 -4.45
CA ILE A 78 4.34 -15.78 -5.12
C ILE A 78 5.68 -16.51 -5.15
N ASN A 79 6.77 -15.79 -5.44
CA ASN A 79 8.10 -16.35 -5.64
C ASN A 79 8.88 -16.57 -4.32
N LYS A 80 8.30 -16.23 -3.17
CA LYS A 80 8.94 -16.35 -1.84
C LYS A 80 7.91 -16.80 -0.79
N PRO A 81 7.52 -18.09 -0.77
CA PRO A 81 6.50 -18.59 0.15
C PRO A 81 6.89 -18.50 1.63
N ASP A 82 8.17 -18.39 1.95
CA ASP A 82 8.64 -18.21 3.33
C ASP A 82 8.77 -16.74 3.74
N ALA A 83 8.60 -15.81 2.79
CA ALA A 83 8.66 -14.38 3.08
C ALA A 83 7.39 -13.90 3.80
N PRO A 84 7.51 -12.89 4.68
CA PRO A 84 6.35 -12.18 5.20
C PRO A 84 5.55 -11.55 4.05
N PRO A 85 4.23 -11.38 4.22
CA PRO A 85 3.44 -10.66 3.24
C PRO A 85 3.89 -9.22 3.12
N GLU A 86 3.80 -8.71 1.89
CA GLU A 86 4.19 -7.37 1.52
C GLU A 86 2.99 -6.43 1.54
N LEU A 87 3.19 -5.30 2.20
CA LEU A 87 2.25 -4.21 2.32
C LEU A 87 2.50 -3.17 1.24
N ALA A 88 1.43 -2.76 0.57
CA ALA A 88 1.39 -1.57 -0.25
C ALA A 88 0.32 -0.60 0.27
N LEU A 89 0.65 0.69 0.24
CA LEU A 89 -0.22 1.79 0.68
C LEU A 89 -0.09 2.94 -0.29
N ALA A 90 -1.23 3.44 -0.75
CA ALA A 90 -1.28 4.64 -1.57
C ALA A 90 -2.48 5.52 -1.19
N VAL A 91 -2.24 6.82 -1.20
CA VAL A 91 -3.26 7.86 -1.09
C VAL A 91 -3.00 8.83 -2.23
N LYS A 92 -4.04 9.19 -2.98
CA LYS A 92 -3.94 10.15 -4.08
C LYS A 92 -3.29 11.45 -3.60
N PRO A 93 -2.35 12.03 -4.34
CA PRO A 93 -1.57 13.21 -3.93
C PRO A 93 -2.41 14.34 -3.30
N GLU A 94 -3.54 14.67 -3.93
CA GLU A 94 -4.50 15.70 -3.54
C GLU A 94 -5.21 15.44 -2.19
N HIS A 95 -5.22 14.18 -1.73
CA HIS A 95 -5.88 13.78 -0.48
C HIS A 95 -4.89 13.40 0.63
N ARG A 96 -3.58 13.56 0.42
CA ARG A 96 -2.56 13.30 1.44
C ARG A 96 -2.63 14.33 2.59
N ARG A 97 -2.07 13.96 3.74
CA ARG A 97 -2.04 14.76 4.99
C ARG A 97 -3.40 15.00 5.66
N HIS A 98 -4.44 14.25 5.27
CA HIS A 98 -5.77 14.25 5.91
C HIS A 98 -6.02 13.03 6.82
N GLY A 99 -4.96 12.32 7.24
CA GLY A 99 -5.09 11.14 8.11
C GLY A 99 -5.54 9.84 7.43
N ILE A 100 -5.93 9.87 6.15
CA ILE A 100 -6.45 8.71 5.40
C ILE A 100 -5.48 7.52 5.43
N GLY A 101 -4.19 7.75 5.17
CA GLY A 101 -3.19 6.67 5.19
C GLY A 101 -3.05 6.00 6.57
N ALA A 102 -3.16 6.78 7.65
CA ALA A 102 -3.13 6.24 9.01
C ALA A 102 -4.41 5.46 9.33
N ALA A 103 -5.57 5.95 8.89
CA ALA A 103 -6.83 5.24 9.08
C ALA A 103 -6.87 3.91 8.32
N LEU A 104 -6.39 3.89 7.07
CA LEU A 104 -6.23 2.67 6.28
C LEU A 104 -5.30 1.66 6.97
N LEU A 105 -4.11 2.09 7.40
CA LEU A 105 -3.18 1.21 8.14
C LEU A 105 -3.78 0.69 9.45
N THR A 106 -4.54 1.52 10.16
CA THR A 106 -5.22 1.11 11.39
C THR A 106 -6.20 -0.03 11.12
N GLN A 107 -6.99 0.06 10.06
CA GLN A 107 -7.93 -1.01 9.69
C GLN A 107 -7.18 -2.29 9.30
N LEU A 108 -6.12 -2.17 8.51
CA LEU A 108 -5.33 -3.32 8.10
C LEU A 108 -4.72 -4.06 9.30
N VAL A 109 -4.07 -3.34 10.22
CA VAL A 109 -3.45 -3.94 11.41
C VAL A 109 -4.50 -4.59 12.31
N ARG A 110 -5.66 -3.94 12.51
CA ARG A 110 -6.75 -4.50 13.31
C ARG A 110 -7.35 -5.77 12.71
N ALA A 111 -7.45 -5.84 11.38
CA ALA A 111 -7.98 -7.00 10.68
C ALA A 111 -6.99 -8.17 10.60
N ASN A 112 -5.70 -7.92 10.86
CA ASN A 112 -4.63 -8.92 10.73
C ASN A 112 -3.83 -9.08 12.04
N PRO A 113 -4.49 -9.38 13.19
CA PRO A 113 -3.82 -9.47 14.48
C PRO A 113 -2.84 -10.64 14.57
N GLY A 114 -3.08 -11.72 13.82
CA GLY A 114 -2.21 -12.90 13.77
C GLY A 114 -1.02 -12.78 12.82
N GLN A 115 -0.89 -11.66 12.10
CA GLN A 115 0.20 -11.46 11.16
C GLN A 115 1.46 -11.04 11.94
N SER A 116 2.28 -12.04 12.28
CA SER A 116 3.49 -11.89 13.10
C SER A 116 4.56 -11.00 12.46
N THR A 117 4.60 -10.94 11.14
CA THR A 117 5.51 -10.07 10.39
C THR A 117 4.85 -9.55 9.13
N ILE A 118 4.94 -8.24 8.90
CA ILE A 118 4.55 -7.57 7.66
C ILE A 118 5.78 -6.87 7.12
N SER A 119 6.08 -7.05 5.84
CA SER A 119 7.16 -6.35 5.15
C SER A 119 6.62 -5.25 4.26
N LEU A 120 7.38 -4.17 4.09
CA LEU A 120 7.11 -3.14 3.10
C LEU A 120 8.42 -2.63 2.54
N SER A 121 8.41 -2.26 1.26
CA SER A 121 9.56 -1.69 0.58
C SER A 121 9.17 -0.42 -0.18
N PHE A 122 9.96 0.64 -0.04
CA PHE A 122 9.75 1.88 -0.78
C PHE A 122 11.07 2.60 -1.04
N VAL A 123 11.10 3.41 -2.09
CA VAL A 123 12.26 4.22 -2.45
C VAL A 123 12.57 5.24 -1.36
N ALA A 124 13.84 5.32 -0.97
CA ALA A 124 14.34 6.27 0.03
C ALA A 124 13.93 7.72 -0.30
N GLY A 125 13.71 8.53 0.73
CA GLY A 125 13.33 9.94 0.60
C GLY A 125 11.82 10.21 0.43
N LYS A 126 10.96 9.18 0.46
CA LYS A 126 9.50 9.39 0.62
C LYS A 126 9.17 9.75 2.08
N PRO A 127 8.32 10.76 2.35
CA PRO A 127 7.95 11.19 3.70
C PRO A 127 6.95 10.25 4.40
N VAL A 128 7.12 8.94 4.24
CA VAL A 128 6.23 7.88 4.74
C VAL A 128 6.82 7.08 5.90
N LEU A 129 8.14 7.20 6.15
CA LEU A 129 8.84 6.54 7.26
C LEU A 129 8.15 6.76 8.61
N ARG A 130 7.92 8.02 8.97
CA ARG A 130 7.25 8.39 10.23
C ARG A 130 5.84 7.84 10.38
N LEU A 131 5.15 7.59 9.27
CA LEU A 131 3.84 6.94 9.32
C LEU A 131 4.05 5.50 9.77
N TYR A 132 4.89 4.73 9.10
CA TYR A 132 5.12 3.33 9.42
C TYR A 132 5.71 3.11 10.82
N GLU A 133 6.67 3.94 11.24
CA GLU A 133 7.26 3.89 12.59
C GLU A 133 6.20 4.01 13.68
N ARG A 134 5.19 4.89 13.51
CA ARG A 134 4.07 5.05 14.46
C ARG A 134 3.18 3.82 14.56
N PHE A 135 3.19 2.95 13.57
CA PHE A 135 2.48 1.67 13.56
C PHE A 135 3.37 0.49 14.01
N GLY A 136 4.58 0.76 14.50
CA GLY A 136 5.50 -0.24 15.04
C GLY A 136 6.39 -0.91 13.99
N PHE A 137 6.41 -0.41 12.75
CA PHE A 137 7.36 -0.87 11.75
C PHE A 137 8.77 -0.35 12.11
N LYS A 138 9.76 -1.23 11.98
CA LYS A 138 11.17 -0.94 12.20
C LYS A 138 11.94 -1.20 10.90
N VAL A 139 12.91 -0.35 10.60
CA VAL A 139 13.82 -0.57 9.46
C VAL A 139 14.64 -1.83 9.74
N VAL A 140 14.63 -2.78 8.80
CA VAL A 140 15.45 -3.99 8.85
C VAL A 140 16.56 -3.98 7.80
N GLU A 141 16.36 -3.21 6.73
CA GLU A 141 17.35 -3.07 5.67
C GLU A 141 17.19 -1.70 5.00
N GLU A 142 18.31 -1.04 4.74
CA GLU A 142 18.36 0.21 3.99
C GLU A 142 19.34 0.05 2.83
N ARG A 143 18.84 0.26 1.61
CA ARG A 143 19.58 0.22 0.34
C ARG A 143 19.49 1.60 -0.30
N PRO A 144 20.41 1.96 -1.22
CA PRO A 144 20.38 3.25 -1.91
C PRO A 144 19.04 3.55 -2.62
N ASP A 145 18.33 2.51 -3.05
CA ASP A 145 17.10 2.57 -3.82
C ASP A 145 15.85 2.09 -3.06
N ALA A 146 15.99 1.52 -1.85
CA ALA A 146 14.88 0.93 -1.12
C ALA A 146 15.13 0.86 0.40
N VAL A 147 14.10 1.15 1.19
CA VAL A 147 14.05 0.84 2.62
C VAL A 147 13.08 -0.31 2.84
N VAL A 148 13.50 -1.35 3.55
CA VAL A 148 12.65 -2.47 3.98
C VAL A 148 12.35 -2.32 5.46
N MET A 149 11.07 -2.39 5.82
CA MET A 149 10.63 -2.32 7.21
C MET A 149 9.78 -3.52 7.59
N HIS A 150 9.99 -4.05 8.80
CA HIS A 150 9.17 -5.11 9.38
C HIS A 150 8.40 -4.61 10.59
N ARG A 151 7.17 -5.07 10.74
CA ARG A 151 6.39 -4.93 11.98
C ARG A 151 6.27 -6.31 12.62
N GLU A 152 6.83 -6.48 13.80
CA GLU A 152 6.60 -7.66 14.65
C GLU A 152 5.32 -7.44 15.48
N ALA A 153 4.52 -8.49 15.62
CA ALA A 153 3.26 -8.47 16.38
C ALA A 153 3.49 -8.30 17.88
#